data_AF-A0A7C2WGZ9-F1
#
_entry.id   AF-A0A7C2WGZ9-F1
#
_cell.length_a   1.000
_cell.length_b   1.000
_cell.length_c   1.000
_cell.angle_alpha   90.00
_cell.angle_beta   90.00
_cell.angle_gamma   90.00
#
_symmetry.space_group_name_H-M   'P 1'
#
loop_
_entity.id
_entity.type
_entity.pdbx_description
1 polymer ?
#
loop_
_entity_poly.entity_id
_entity_poly.type
_entity_poly.pdbx_seq_one_letter_code
_entity_poly.pdbx_strand_id
1 'polypeptide(L)' 'MAKKLRCDRCGFELTEKDEIDLAFEGMAAWHTSARARGIEPRGVLPCKNYIRCKGEIVEVNEEGQGWLKKLFGR' A
#
# COMPACT_ATOMS: atom_id res chain seq x y z
N MET A 1 -5.06 -15.48 6.55
CA MET A 1 -4.65 -14.17 7.10
C MET A 1 -5.20 -13.09 6.18
N ALA A 2 -6.04 -12.20 6.68
CA ALA A 2 -6.54 -11.08 5.88
C ALA A 2 -5.42 -10.06 5.74
N LYS A 3 -4.85 -9.93 4.55
CA LYS A 3 -3.85 -8.89 4.25
C LYS A 3 -4.57 -7.54 4.28
N LYS A 4 -4.10 -6.60 5.11
CA LYS A 4 -4.61 -5.22 5.09
C LYS A 4 -3.76 -4.41 4.13
N LEU A 5 -4.41 -3.68 3.24
CA LEU A 5 -3.78 -2.79 2.28
C LEU A 5 -4.10 -1.34 2.63
N ARG A 6 -3.10 -0.47 2.68
CA ARG A 6 -3.28 0.95 3.02
C ARG A 6 -2.36 1.85 2.22
N CYS A 7 -2.85 3.02 1.84
CA CYS A 7 -2.04 4.06 1.22
C CYS A 7 -1.00 4.61 2.20
N ASP A 8 0.25 4.71 1.77
CA ASP A 8 1.38 5.25 2.55
C ASP A 8 1.25 6.75 2.87
N ARG A 9 0.45 7.50 2.09
CA ARG A 9 0.31 8.96 2.23
C ARG A 9 -1.02 9.41 2.82
N CYS A 10 -2.13 9.09 2.16
CA CYS A 10 -3.45 9.55 2.60
C CYS A 10 -4.10 8.60 3.61
N GLY A 11 -3.50 7.43 3.84
CA GLY A 11 -4.03 6.45 4.77
C GLY A 11 -5.30 5.74 4.31
N PHE A 12 -5.71 5.89 3.05
CA PHE A 12 -6.83 5.16 2.45
C PHE A 12 -6.64 3.65 2.60
N GLU A 13 -7.64 2.94 3.12
CA GLU A 13 -7.59 1.50 3.37
C GLU A 13 -8.41 0.76 2.33
N LEU A 14 -7.82 -0.32 1.80
CA LEU A 14 -8.51 -1.32 1.00
C LEU A 14 -8.93 -2.45 1.94
N THR A 15 -10.23 -2.52 2.19
CA THR A 15 -10.84 -3.47 3.11
C THR A 15 -11.64 -4.56 2.39
N GLU A 16 -12.07 -4.30 1.16
CA GLU A 16 -12.82 -5.27 0.35
C GLU A 16 -11.89 -6.32 -0.24
N LYS A 17 -12.22 -7.60 -0.02
CA LYS A 17 -11.39 -8.73 -0.43
C LYS A 17 -11.16 -8.75 -1.95
N ASP A 18 -12.22 -8.58 -2.74
CA ASP A 18 -12.12 -8.56 -4.21
C ASP A 18 -11.23 -7.43 -4.72
N GLU A 19 -11.26 -6.26 -4.08
CA GLU A 19 -10.37 -5.16 -4.44
C GLU A 19 -8.90 -5.45 -4.06
N ILE A 20 -8.67 -6.17 -2.96
CA ILE A 20 -7.34 -6.61 -2.55
C ILE A 20 -6.79 -7.67 -3.50
N ASP A 21 -7.59 -8.64 -3.90
CA ASP A 21 -7.18 -9.66 -4.87
C ASP A 21 -6.85 -9.01 -6.22
N LEU A 22 -7.71 -8.13 -6.73
CA LEU A 22 -7.49 -7.37 -7.96
C LEU A 22 -6.24 -6.49 -7.88
N ALA A 23 -5.96 -5.90 -6.72
CA ALA A 23 -4.76 -5.13 -6.46
C ALA A 23 -3.49 -5.97 -6.68
N PHE A 24 -3.45 -7.19 -6.14
CA PHE A 24 -2.32 -8.09 -6.31
C PHE A 24 -2.18 -8.58 -7.75
N GLU A 25 -3.28 -8.88 -8.44
CA GLU A 25 -3.25 -9.25 -9.86
C GLU A 25 -2.69 -8.11 -10.73
N GLY A 26 -3.06 -6.87 -10.43
CA GLY A 26 -2.58 -5.67 -11.13
C GLY A 26 -1.16 -5.23 -10.77
N MET A 27 -0.55 -5.82 -9.74
CA MET A 27 0.75 -5.40 -9.19
C MET A 27 1.87 -5.47 -10.23
N ALA A 28 1.95 -6.56 -10.99
CA ALA A 28 2.99 -6.75 -11.99
C ALA A 28 2.90 -5.70 -13.10
N ALA A 29 1.68 -5.34 -13.52
CA ALA A 29 1.44 -4.31 -14.52
C ALA A 29 1.83 -2.93 -13.99
N TRP A 30 1.48 -2.61 -12.74
CA TRP A 30 1.91 -1.38 -12.07
C TRP A 30 3.44 -1.29 -12.01
N HIS A 31 4.10 -2.35 -11.52
CA HIS A 31 5.56 -2.37 -11.34
C HIS A 31 6.29 -2.19 -12.66
N THR A 32 5.83 -2.86 -13.71
CA THR A 32 6.39 -2.73 -15.05
C THR A 32 6.23 -1.30 -15.58
N SER A 33 5.05 -0.70 -15.39
CA SER A 33 4.79 0.68 -15.81
C SER A 33 5.62 1.72 -15.05
N ALA A 34 5.76 1.55 -13.73
CA ALA A 34 6.57 2.42 -12.87
C ALA A 34 8.05 2.37 -13.27
N ARG A 35 8.60 1.15 -13.44
CA ARG A 35 9.99 0.94 -13.84
C ARG A 35 10.29 1.49 -15.23
N ALA A 36 9.37 1.36 -16.18
CA ALA A 36 9.51 1.95 -17.52
C ALA A 36 9.62 3.49 -17.48
N ARG A 37 9.14 4.12 -16.39
CA ARG A 37 9.23 5.57 -16.15
C ARG A 37 10.40 5.94 -15.21
N GLY A 38 11.26 4.99 -14.87
CA GLY A 38 12.37 5.20 -13.92
C GLY A 38 11.92 5.40 -12.47
N ILE A 39 10.70 4.99 -12.13
CA ILE A 39 10.16 5.07 -10.76
C ILE A 39 10.27 3.69 -10.12
N GLU A 40 10.80 3.64 -8.90
CA GLU A 40 10.81 2.42 -8.09
C GLU A 40 9.47 2.29 -7.33
N PRO A 41 8.62 1.31 -7.67
CA PRO A 41 7.32 1.14 -7.02
C PRO A 41 7.52 0.64 -5.58
N ARG A 42 6.88 1.30 -4.61
CA ARG A 42 6.99 0.93 -3.18
C ARG A 42 5.83 0.05 -2.71
N GLY A 43 4.74 0.06 -3.46
CA GLY A 43 3.50 -0.60 -3.11
C GLY A 43 2.99 -1.57 -4.17
N VAL A 44 1.79 -2.09 -3.91
CA VAL A 44 1.06 -3.02 -4.76
C VAL A 44 0.46 -2.29 -5.96
N LEU A 45 -0.13 -1.11 -5.73
CA LEU A 45 -0.72 -0.26 -6.77
C LEU A 45 -0.68 1.23 -6.39
N PRO A 46 -0.89 2.16 -7.34
CA PRO A 46 -1.06 3.57 -7.01
C PRO A 46 -2.36 3.78 -6.21
N CYS A 47 -2.38 4.78 -5.32
CA CYS A 47 -3.59 5.13 -4.57
C CYS A 47 -4.79 5.43 -5.49
N LYS A 48 -6.02 5.09 -5.08
CA LYS A 48 -7.26 5.47 -5.83
C LYS A 48 -7.32 6.95 -6.20
N ASN A 49 -6.74 7.82 -5.37
CA ASN A 49 -6.64 9.26 -5.64
C ASN A 49 -5.21 9.68 -6.01
N TYR A 50 -4.53 8.88 -6.84
CA TYR A 50 -3.10 9.08 -7.17
C TYR A 50 -2.80 10.48 -7.73
N ILE A 51 -3.71 11.05 -8.53
CA ILE A 51 -3.53 12.39 -9.12
C ILE A 51 -3.26 13.45 -8.05
N ARG A 52 -3.94 13.38 -6.90
CA ARG A 52 -3.79 14.34 -5.80
C ARG A 52 -2.83 13.84 -4.71
N CYS A 53 -2.90 12.56 -4.36
CA CYS A 53 -2.15 11.96 -3.28
C CYS A 53 -0.69 11.66 -3.68
N LYS A 54 -0.50 11.12 -4.89
CA LYS A 54 0.75 10.55 -5.40
C LYS A 54 1.36 9.46 -4.48
N GLY A 55 0.52 8.85 -3.65
CA GLY A 55 0.88 7.74 -2.76
C GLY A 55 0.57 6.40 -3.39
N GLU A 56 1.04 5.34 -2.74
CA GLU A 56 0.89 3.95 -3.18
C GLU A 56 0.25 3.13 -2.07
N ILE A 57 -0.55 2.14 -2.46
CA ILE A 57 -1.12 1.17 -1.55
C ILE A 57 -0.04 0.16 -1.19
N VAL A 58 0.26 0.04 0.10
CA VAL A 58 1.25 -0.89 0.65
C VAL A 58 0.57 -1.93 1.54
N GLU A 59 1.20 -3.10 1.66
CA GLU A 59 0.81 -4.10 2.65
C GLU A 59 1.18 -3.61 4.05
N VAL A 60 0.19 -3.54 4.94
CA VAL A 60 0.41 -3.21 6.36
C VAL A 60 0.28 -4.49 7.18
N ASN A 61 1.42 -4.99 7.65
CA ASN A 61 1.46 -6.04 8.66
C ASN A 61 1.17 -5.41 10.03
N GLU A 62 0.14 -5.90 10.73
CA GLU A 62 -0.24 -5.42 12.07
C GLU A 62 0.87 -5.65 13.12
N GLU A 63 1.87 -6.48 12.82
CA GLU A 63 2.97 -6.85 13.71
C GLU A 63 3.94 -5.69 14.03
N GLY A 64 3.93 -4.61 13.22
CA GLY A 64 4.88 -3.50 13.38
C GLY A 64 4.53 -2.41 14.39
N GLN A 65 3.30 -2.37 14.93
CA GLN A 65 2.86 -1.26 15.79
C GLN A 65 3.04 -1.50 17.30
N GLY A 66 3.24 -2.75 17.72
CA GLY A 66 3.37 -3.11 19.14
C GLY A 66 4.68 -2.64 19.79
N TRP A 67 5.79 -2.61 19.04
CA TRP A 67 7.10 -2.24 19.58
C TRP A 67 7.31 -0.72 19.66
N LEU A 68 6.80 0.05 18.69
CA LEU A 68 6.89 1.51 18.68
C LEU A 68 6.05 2.17 19.80
N LYS A 69 4.85 1.65 20.10
CA LYS A 69 4.06 2.10 21.26
C LYS A 69 4.76 1.83 22.60
N LYS A 70 5.60 0.80 22.68
CA LYS A 70 6.40 0.48 23.87
C LYS A 70 7.57 1.44 24.11
N LEU A 71 8.09 2.08 23.05
CA LEU A 71 9.24 2.99 23.12
C LEU A 71 8.85 4.46 23.37
N PHE A 72 7.68 4.89 22.92
CA PHE A 72 7.21 6.29 23.03
C PHE A 72 6.05 6.50 24.01
N GLY A 73 5.60 5.45 24.72
CA GLY A 73 4.65 5.57 25.82
C GLY A 73 5.34 6.11 27.07
N ARG A 74 5.42 7.44 27.18
CA ARG A 74 5.72 8.15 28.43
C ARG A 74 4.47 8.85 28.93
#